data_AF-A0A7Y0KTT3-F1
#
_entry.id   AF-A0A7Y0KTT3-F1
#
_cell.length_a   1.000
_cell.length_b   1.000
_cell.length_c   1.000
_cell.angle_alpha   90.00
_cell.angle_beta   90.00
_cell.angle_gamma   90.00
#
_symmetry.space_group_name_H-M   'P 1'
#
loop_
_entity.id
_entity.type
_entity.pdbx_description
1 polymer ?
#
loop_
_entity_poly.entity_id
_entity_poly.type
_entity_poly.pdbx_seq_one_letter_code
_entity_poly.pdbx_strand_id
1 'polypeptide(L)'
;MSFDEAVLWERLNKVGKTPLEPDWLGNVYCPSLSADLRKALAERLGLLGDDGWGILKTLLKQHGKQSELIHAAGLCHQPEARDWLIQQLGDQEELELEVLQAMACWGAIVPTLLIKRIFREPSQAMRMAGLELLNFKAYQLSDDELLNLLDDLLNDIRDPVVLSTIRILQRRDGVDISNRIAEVARKGSEATTRAALLALGCIGTSSSQSNLFKLSQSLPTDLHRDLAKKQLAQQYRSWQ
;
A
#
# COMPACT_ATOMS: atom_id res chain seq x y z
N MET A 1 36.16 10.48 7.80
CA MET A 1 36.14 10.12 9.23
C MET A 1 35.71 8.66 9.32
N SER A 2 36.42 7.84 10.10
CA SER A 2 35.94 6.49 10.42
C SER A 2 35.01 6.61 11.62
N PHE A 3 33.72 6.34 11.44
CA PHE A 3 32.78 6.28 12.55
C PHE A 3 32.88 4.90 13.19
N ASP A 4 32.86 4.83 14.52
CA ASP A 4 32.66 3.58 15.23
C ASP A 4 31.15 3.27 15.24
N GLU A 5 30.72 2.41 14.33
CA GLU A 5 29.30 2.04 14.19
C GLU A 5 28.74 1.40 15.46
N ALA A 6 29.56 0.72 16.28
CA ALA A 6 29.09 0.11 17.52
C ALA A 6 28.66 1.18 18.54
N VAL A 7 29.40 2.30 18.61
CA VAL A 7 29.07 3.44 19.47
C VAL A 7 27.79 4.13 18.99
N LEU A 8 27.61 4.27 17.68
CA LEU A 8 26.39 4.85 17.10
C LEU A 8 25.17 3.98 17.41
N TRP A 9 25.27 2.66 17.25
CA TRP A 9 24.22 1.71 17.63
C TRP A 9 23.91 1.76 19.12
N GLU A 10 24.93 1.81 19.98
CA GLU A 10 24.72 1.90 21.42
C GLU A 10 23.93 3.16 21.79
N ARG A 11 24.25 4.31 21.17
CA ARG A 11 23.52 5.56 21.38
C ARG A 11 22.09 5.50 20.83
N LEU A 12 21.88 4.92 19.65
CA LEU A 12 20.54 4.70 19.08
C LEU A 12 19.66 3.80 19.94
N ASN A 13 20.23 2.78 20.58
CA ASN A 13 19.50 1.82 21.40
C ASN A 13 19.18 2.33 22.82
N LYS A 14 19.78 3.43 23.26
CA LYS A 14 19.50 4.07 24.57
C LYS A 14 18.23 4.95 24.57
N VAL A 15 17.47 4.98 23.47
CA VAL A 15 16.19 5.70 23.33
C VAL A 15 15.18 5.14 24.32
N GLY A 16 14.99 5.88 25.40
CA GLY A 16 14.21 5.49 26.58
C GLY A 16 14.66 6.25 27.83
N LYS A 17 15.92 6.71 27.87
CA LYS A 17 16.47 7.53 28.97
C LYS A 17 16.74 8.99 28.61
N THR A 18 16.98 9.29 27.33
CA THR A 18 17.21 10.66 26.83
C THR A 18 16.72 10.76 25.38
N PRO A 19 15.96 11.80 25.00
CA PRO A 19 15.62 12.06 23.60
C PRO A 19 16.89 12.22 22.75
N LEU A 20 16.90 11.65 21.55
CA LEU A 20 18.01 11.88 20.62
C LEU A 20 17.89 13.28 20.03
N GLU A 21 19.02 14.00 20.03
CA GLU A 21 19.12 15.31 19.40
C GLU A 21 19.02 15.15 17.88
N PRO A 22 18.11 15.88 17.21
CA PRO A 22 17.97 15.83 15.75
C PRO A 22 19.30 16.11 15.04
N ASP A 23 20.02 17.16 15.46
CA ASP A 23 21.30 17.55 14.86
C ASP A 23 22.36 16.46 14.95
N TRP A 24 22.38 15.70 16.05
CA TRP A 24 23.29 14.58 16.18
C TRP A 24 23.03 13.51 15.12
N LEU A 25 21.75 13.15 14.90
CA LEU A 25 21.36 12.17 13.88
C LEU A 25 21.79 12.62 12.47
N GLY A 26 21.64 13.92 12.16
CA GLY A 26 22.09 14.49 10.89
C GLY A 26 23.61 14.46 10.74
N ASN A 27 24.34 14.86 11.77
CA ASN A 27 25.80 14.99 11.72
C ASN A 27 26.53 13.65 11.64
N VAL A 28 25.96 12.58 12.21
CA VAL A 28 26.57 11.25 12.16
C VAL A 28 26.15 10.46 10.93
N TYR A 29 25.09 10.86 10.23
CA TYR A 29 24.70 10.20 8.99
C TYR A 29 25.81 10.35 7.94
N CYS A 30 26.18 9.24 7.30
CA CYS A 30 27.14 9.22 6.21
C CYS A 30 26.83 8.07 5.25
N PRO A 31 26.89 8.27 3.92
CA PRO A 31 26.67 7.19 2.93
C PRO A 31 27.63 6.00 3.06
N SER A 32 28.78 6.18 3.71
CA SER A 32 29.76 5.10 3.94
C SER A 32 29.41 4.17 5.11
N LEU A 33 28.38 4.48 5.90
CA LEU A 33 27.92 3.61 6.98
C LEU A 33 27.19 2.38 6.42
N SER A 34 27.12 1.33 7.23
CA SER A 34 26.31 0.15 6.92
C SER A 34 24.86 0.52 6.61
N ALA A 35 24.24 -0.22 5.69
CA ALA A 35 22.89 0.05 5.22
C ALA A 35 21.87 0.05 6.38
N ASP A 36 22.01 -0.90 7.31
CA ASP A 36 21.14 -1.01 8.48
C ASP A 36 21.25 0.21 9.41
N LEU A 37 22.47 0.71 9.63
CA LEU A 37 22.69 1.88 10.47
C LEU A 37 22.18 3.16 9.78
N ARG A 38 22.42 3.33 8.48
CA ARG A 38 21.85 4.44 7.70
C ARG A 38 20.33 4.46 7.79
N LYS A 39 19.71 3.30 7.60
CA LYS A 39 18.26 3.13 7.71
C LYS A 39 17.76 3.50 9.11
N ALA A 40 18.38 2.98 10.16
CA ALA A 40 17.97 3.29 11.53
C ALA A 40 18.11 4.79 11.86
N LEU A 41 19.20 5.44 11.43
CA LEU A 41 19.38 6.89 11.60
C LEU A 41 18.30 7.68 10.86
N ALA A 42 18.06 7.34 9.60
CA ALA A 42 17.07 8.02 8.76
C ALA A 42 15.64 7.83 9.29
N GLU A 43 15.27 6.62 9.72
CA GLU A 43 13.96 6.36 10.36
C GLU A 43 13.77 7.20 11.62
N ARG A 44 14.80 7.34 12.47
CA ARG A 44 14.72 8.21 13.65
C ARG A 44 14.52 9.67 13.27
N LEU A 45 15.21 10.16 12.24
CA LEU A 45 14.96 11.50 11.70
C LEU A 45 13.52 11.64 11.18
N GLY A 46 13.03 10.67 10.42
CA GLY A 46 11.66 10.64 9.92
C GLY A 46 10.63 10.79 11.05
N LEU A 47 10.81 10.05 12.14
CA LEU A 47 9.90 10.07 13.29
C LEU A 47 9.91 11.38 14.11
N LEU A 48 10.86 12.28 13.87
CA LEU A 48 10.96 13.58 14.55
C LEU A 48 10.12 14.69 13.89
N GLY A 49 9.35 14.38 12.84
CA GLY A 49 8.42 15.35 12.24
C GLY A 49 9.13 16.54 11.59
N ASP A 50 8.73 17.76 11.94
CA ASP A 50 9.27 19.00 11.37
C ASP A 50 10.76 19.19 11.64
N ASP A 51 11.20 18.99 12.89
CA ASP A 51 12.62 19.06 13.27
C ASP A 51 13.47 18.07 12.46
N GLY A 52 12.95 16.85 12.29
CA GLY A 52 13.57 15.82 11.47
C GLY A 52 13.62 16.17 9.98
N TRP A 53 12.53 16.73 9.45
CA TRP A 53 12.42 17.12 8.05
C TRP A 53 13.41 18.23 7.68
N GLY A 54 13.64 19.20 8.56
CA GLY A 54 14.66 20.23 8.38
C GLY A 54 16.04 19.66 8.07
N ILE A 55 16.43 18.63 8.82
CA ILE A 55 17.71 17.94 8.66
C ILE A 55 17.71 17.02 7.44
N LEU A 56 16.63 16.27 7.21
CA LEU A 56 16.51 15.40 6.03
C LEU A 56 16.63 16.18 4.72
N LYS A 57 16.04 17.37 4.61
CA LYS A 57 16.25 18.26 3.45
C LYS A 57 17.72 18.56 3.19
N THR A 58 18.47 18.81 4.27
CA THR A 58 19.91 19.07 4.20
C THR A 58 20.68 17.83 3.73
N LEU A 59 20.37 16.66 4.29
CA LEU A 59 20.99 15.40 3.89
C LEU A 59 20.67 15.02 2.44
N LEU A 60 19.41 15.18 2.01
CA LEU A 60 18.97 14.94 0.63
C LEU A 60 19.72 15.85 -0.36
N LYS A 61 19.97 17.11 0.01
CA LYS A 61 20.76 18.04 -0.80
C LYS A 61 22.24 17.66 -0.88
N GLN A 62 22.80 17.14 0.22
CA GLN A 62 24.23 16.80 0.31
C GLN A 62 24.57 15.45 -0.31
N HIS A 63 23.69 14.46 -0.14
CA HIS A 63 23.96 13.05 -0.47
C HIS A 63 23.06 12.49 -1.56
N GLY A 64 22.10 13.28 -2.06
CA GLY A 64 21.13 12.85 -3.05
C GLY A 64 20.04 11.95 -2.47
N LYS A 65 19.27 11.32 -3.37
CA LYS A 65 18.10 10.49 -3.04
C LYS A 65 18.50 9.08 -2.57
N GLN A 66 19.15 8.98 -1.42
CA GLN A 66 19.42 7.67 -0.80
C GLN A 66 18.10 7.02 -0.38
N SER A 67 17.94 5.71 -0.60
CA SER A 67 16.68 4.98 -0.38
C SER A 67 16.10 5.21 1.03
N GLU A 68 16.94 5.18 2.05
CA GLU A 68 16.53 5.41 3.44
C GLU A 68 16.12 6.86 3.72
N LEU A 69 16.69 7.83 3.01
CA LEU A 69 16.30 9.25 3.15
C LEU A 69 14.95 9.51 2.48
N ILE A 70 14.67 8.88 1.34
CA ILE A 70 13.34 8.89 0.72
C ILE A 70 12.32 8.26 1.68
N HIS A 71 12.64 7.10 2.25
CA HIS A 71 11.78 6.43 3.22
C HIS A 71 11.49 7.32 4.43
N ALA A 72 12.52 7.94 5.00
CA ALA A 72 12.39 8.86 6.13
C ALA A 72 11.51 10.08 5.82
N ALA A 73 11.58 10.63 4.59
CA ALA A 73 10.68 11.71 4.16
C ALA A 73 9.20 11.29 4.23
N GLY A 74 8.89 10.03 3.89
CA GLY A 74 7.54 9.47 4.03
C GLY A 74 7.06 9.36 5.48
N LEU A 75 7.98 9.12 6.42
CA LEU A 75 7.70 9.00 7.86
C LEU A 75 7.51 10.34 8.58
N CYS A 76 8.01 11.45 8.01
CA CYS A 76 7.92 12.78 8.64
C CYS A 76 6.49 13.27 8.86
N HIS A 77 5.53 12.78 8.08
CA HIS A 77 4.15 13.25 8.07
C HIS A 77 3.99 14.78 7.90
N GLN A 78 5.00 15.46 7.34
CA GLN A 78 4.98 16.91 7.10
C GLN A 78 4.47 17.24 5.68
N PRO A 79 3.63 18.27 5.49
CA PRO A 79 3.16 18.70 4.18
C PRO A 79 4.28 18.98 3.18
N GLU A 80 5.39 19.55 3.62
CA GLU A 80 6.54 19.88 2.78
C GLU A 80 7.29 18.62 2.31
N ALA A 81 7.37 17.58 3.15
CA ALA A 81 7.98 16.30 2.79
C ALA A 81 7.14 15.57 1.75
N ARG A 82 5.82 15.60 1.95
CA ARG A 82 4.82 15.10 1.01
C ARG A 82 4.89 15.84 -0.34
N ASP A 83 4.96 17.17 -0.32
CA ASP A 83 5.05 17.96 -1.56
C ASP A 83 6.35 17.68 -2.30
N TRP A 84 7.46 17.52 -1.57
CA TRP A 84 8.74 17.11 -2.13
C TRP A 84 8.66 15.71 -2.78
N LEU A 85 8.02 14.72 -2.13
CA LEU A 85 7.81 13.38 -2.69
C LEU A 85 6.92 13.40 -3.94
N ILE A 86 5.87 14.24 -3.97
CA ILE A 86 5.02 14.41 -5.16
C ILE A 86 5.83 14.97 -6.33
N GLN A 87 6.69 15.96 -6.08
CA GLN A 87 7.56 16.51 -7.13
C GLN A 87 8.47 15.43 -7.73
N GLN A 88 8.99 14.53 -6.90
CA GLN A 88 9.83 13.42 -7.40
C GLN A 88 9.07 12.49 -8.37
N LEU A 89 7.74 12.40 -8.27
CA LEU A 89 6.91 11.57 -9.16
C LEU A 89 6.43 12.32 -10.43
N GLY A 90 6.29 13.64 -10.35
CA GLY A 90 5.81 14.49 -11.44
C GLY A 90 6.87 14.78 -12.51
N ASP A 91 8.14 14.83 -12.10
CA ASP A 91 9.23 15.33 -12.94
C ASP A 91 9.98 14.24 -13.73
N GLN A 92 9.63 12.96 -13.55
CA GLN A 92 10.39 11.83 -14.08
C GLN A 92 9.63 11.05 -15.16
N GLU A 93 10.34 10.67 -16.22
CA GLU A 93 9.84 9.74 -17.26
C GLU A 93 9.64 8.33 -16.69
N GLU A 94 10.48 7.92 -15.75
CA GLU A 94 10.40 6.64 -15.03
C GLU A 94 9.93 6.86 -13.58
N LEU A 95 9.06 5.98 -13.09
CA LEU A 95 8.58 6.04 -11.72
C LEU A 95 9.59 5.33 -10.80
N GLU A 96 9.99 5.98 -9.71
CA GLU A 96 10.84 5.39 -8.67
C GLU A 96 9.97 4.67 -7.62
N LEU A 97 10.19 3.36 -7.42
CA LEU A 97 9.40 2.53 -6.49
C LEU A 97 9.49 3.04 -5.05
N GLU A 98 10.68 3.43 -4.62
CA GLU A 98 10.98 3.90 -3.27
C GLU A 98 10.19 5.16 -2.92
N VAL A 99 10.03 6.06 -3.90
CA VAL A 99 9.22 7.28 -3.75
C VAL A 99 7.74 6.93 -3.62
N LEU A 100 7.26 5.98 -4.42
CA LEU A 100 5.86 5.51 -4.32
C LEU A 100 5.58 4.85 -2.97
N GLN A 101 6.51 4.04 -2.48
CA GLN A 101 6.40 3.39 -1.16
C GLN A 101 6.43 4.42 -0.02
N ALA A 102 7.29 5.43 -0.10
CA ALA A 102 7.31 6.53 0.87
C ALA A 102 6.01 7.35 0.87
N MET A 103 5.30 7.38 -0.25
CA MET A 103 4.00 8.05 -0.39
C MET A 103 2.80 7.24 0.13
N ALA A 104 2.99 6.00 0.62
CA ALA A 104 1.91 5.07 0.94
C ALA A 104 0.79 5.71 1.82
N CYS A 105 1.16 6.42 2.89
CA CYS A 105 0.21 7.07 3.81
C CYS A 105 -0.48 8.32 3.23
N TRP A 106 0.01 8.82 2.10
CA TRP A 106 -0.50 9.99 1.39
C TRP A 106 -1.33 9.64 0.16
N GLY A 107 -1.76 8.39 0.01
CA GLY A 107 -2.50 7.97 -1.19
C GLY A 107 -3.74 8.82 -1.53
N ALA A 108 -4.42 9.40 -0.52
CA ALA A 108 -5.59 10.25 -0.71
C ALA A 108 -5.35 11.48 -1.61
N ILE A 109 -4.19 12.12 -1.48
CA ILE A 109 -3.84 13.34 -2.22
C ILE A 109 -3.18 13.03 -3.58
N VAL A 110 -2.81 11.77 -3.82
CA VAL A 110 -2.14 11.37 -5.06
C VAL A 110 -3.12 11.55 -6.23
N PRO A 111 -2.73 12.22 -7.33
CA PRO A 111 -3.59 12.38 -8.50
C PRO A 111 -3.99 11.03 -9.09
N THR A 112 -5.26 10.86 -9.44
CA THR A 112 -5.77 9.62 -10.05
C THR A 112 -5.04 9.27 -11.34
N LEU A 113 -4.59 10.26 -12.12
CA LEU A 113 -3.79 10.05 -13.33
C LEU A 113 -2.44 9.39 -13.02
N LEU A 114 -1.81 9.73 -11.89
CA LEU A 114 -0.57 9.09 -11.47
C LEU A 114 -0.82 7.64 -11.05
N ILE A 115 -1.90 7.35 -10.32
CA ILE A 115 -2.29 5.96 -9.98
C ILE A 115 -2.53 5.13 -11.25
N LYS A 116 -3.22 5.69 -12.25
CA LYS A 116 -3.39 5.04 -13.57
C LYS A 116 -2.05 4.72 -14.23
N ARG A 117 -1.08 5.64 -14.18
CA ARG A 117 0.27 5.43 -14.71
C ARG A 117 0.98 4.30 -13.96
N ILE A 118 0.94 4.29 -12.64
CA ILE A 118 1.54 3.24 -11.80
C ILE A 118 0.99 1.86 -12.14
N PHE A 119 -0.33 1.73 -12.35
CA PHE A 119 -0.94 0.43 -12.68
C PHE A 119 -0.60 -0.10 -14.07
N ARG A 120 -0.15 0.76 -14.99
CA ARG A 120 0.35 0.34 -16.29
C ARG A 120 1.76 -0.25 -16.23
N GLU A 121 2.51 0.00 -15.15
CA GLU A 121 3.84 -0.58 -14.99
C GLU A 121 3.75 -2.11 -14.99
N PRO A 122 4.67 -2.81 -15.69
CA PRO A 122 4.69 -4.26 -15.72
C PRO A 122 5.13 -4.85 -14.37
N SER A 123 5.86 -4.09 -13.55
CA SER A 123 6.38 -4.54 -12.26
C SER A 123 5.27 -4.83 -11.24
N GLN A 124 5.32 -6.01 -10.62
CA GLN A 124 4.41 -6.36 -9.52
C GLN A 124 4.56 -5.39 -8.35
N ALA A 125 5.80 -5.02 -8.01
CA ALA A 125 6.08 -4.12 -6.90
C ALA A 125 5.45 -2.73 -7.12
N MET A 126 5.51 -2.21 -8.35
CA MET A 126 4.87 -0.94 -8.70
C MET A 126 3.35 -1.00 -8.57
N ARG A 127 2.72 -2.06 -9.10
CA ARG A 127 1.26 -2.26 -8.96
C ARG A 127 0.85 -2.37 -7.50
N MET A 128 1.63 -3.09 -6.70
CA MET A 128 1.38 -3.21 -5.25
C MET A 128 1.50 -1.87 -4.52
N ALA A 129 2.53 -1.07 -4.82
CA ALA A 129 2.67 0.28 -4.27
C ALA A 129 1.48 1.17 -4.69
N GLY A 130 1.02 1.08 -5.94
CA GLY A 130 -0.19 1.79 -6.38
C GLY A 130 -1.45 1.36 -5.63
N LEU A 131 -1.60 0.07 -5.32
CA LEU A 131 -2.73 -0.45 -4.54
C LEU A 131 -2.67 0.02 -3.07
N GLU A 132 -1.46 0.14 -2.51
CA GLU A 132 -1.25 0.75 -1.19
C GLU A 132 -1.69 2.21 -1.17
N LEU A 133 -1.32 3.00 -2.17
CA LEU A 133 -1.83 4.38 -2.33
C LEU A 133 -3.36 4.40 -2.48
N LEU A 134 -3.90 3.51 -3.31
CA LEU A 134 -5.34 3.45 -3.55
C LEU A 134 -6.16 3.12 -2.31
N ASN A 135 -5.60 2.41 -1.30
CA ASN A 135 -6.30 2.18 -0.02
C ASN A 135 -6.77 3.49 0.62
N PHE A 136 -5.96 4.55 0.53
CA PHE A 136 -6.31 5.87 1.06
C PHE A 136 -7.09 6.72 0.06
N LYS A 137 -7.06 6.42 -1.24
CA LYS A 137 -7.84 7.18 -2.22
C LYS A 137 -9.25 6.63 -2.47
N ALA A 138 -9.46 5.34 -2.23
CA ALA A 138 -10.69 4.64 -2.59
C ALA A 138 -11.96 5.28 -2.01
N TYR A 139 -11.91 5.86 -0.81
CA TYR A 139 -13.08 6.53 -0.21
C TYR A 139 -13.51 7.81 -0.94
N GLN A 140 -12.66 8.38 -1.79
CA GLN A 140 -12.94 9.59 -2.58
C GLN A 140 -13.48 9.28 -3.98
N LEU A 141 -13.49 8.01 -4.38
CA LEU A 141 -13.88 7.57 -5.71
C LEU A 141 -15.29 7.00 -5.66
N SER A 142 -16.06 7.16 -6.74
CA SER A 142 -17.28 6.37 -6.96
C SER A 142 -16.92 4.90 -7.24
N ASP A 143 -17.91 4.02 -7.17
CA ASP A 143 -17.70 2.61 -7.52
C ASP A 143 -17.27 2.44 -8.98
N ASP A 144 -17.85 3.21 -9.90
CA ASP A 144 -17.49 3.21 -11.31
C ASP A 144 -16.04 3.67 -11.52
N GLU A 145 -15.63 4.76 -10.86
CA GLU A 145 -14.26 5.27 -10.94
C GLU A 145 -13.26 4.25 -10.39
N LEU A 146 -13.58 3.62 -9.25
CA LEU A 146 -12.75 2.61 -8.61
C LEU A 146 -12.61 1.36 -9.49
N LEU A 147 -13.71 0.87 -10.07
CA LEU A 147 -13.69 -0.29 -10.97
C LEU A 147 -12.89 0.00 -12.24
N ASN A 148 -13.05 1.20 -12.83
CA ASN A 148 -12.29 1.61 -14.01
C ASN A 148 -10.77 1.68 -13.74
N LEU A 149 -10.34 1.93 -12.51
CA LEU A 149 -8.92 1.88 -12.14
C LEU A 149 -8.39 0.46 -11.94
N LEU A 150 -9.25 -0.45 -11.48
CA LEU A 150 -8.86 -1.76 -10.98
C LEU A 150 -9.08 -2.90 -11.98
N ASP A 151 -9.77 -2.65 -13.10
CA ASP A 151 -10.18 -3.70 -14.04
C ASP A 151 -9.02 -4.55 -14.55
N ASP A 152 -7.94 -3.91 -15.00
CA ASP A 152 -6.73 -4.61 -15.47
C ASP A 152 -6.06 -5.42 -14.34
N LEU A 153 -6.14 -4.95 -13.10
CA LEU A 153 -5.51 -5.58 -11.94
C LEU A 153 -6.29 -6.79 -11.44
N LEU A 154 -7.61 -6.82 -11.63
CA LEU A 154 -8.44 -7.99 -11.33
C LEU A 154 -8.17 -9.15 -12.29
N ASN A 155 -7.67 -8.84 -13.49
CA ASN A 155 -7.28 -9.81 -14.51
C ASN A 155 -5.76 -10.06 -14.54
N ASP A 156 -5.01 -9.57 -13.55
CA ASP A 156 -3.57 -9.78 -13.47
C ASP A 156 -3.25 -11.27 -13.28
N ILE A 157 -2.24 -11.76 -13.98
CA ILE A 157 -1.78 -13.16 -13.87
C ILE A 157 -1.18 -13.48 -12.51
N ARG A 158 -0.83 -12.47 -11.71
CA ARG A 158 -0.20 -12.62 -10.39
C ARG A 158 -1.25 -12.50 -9.29
N ASP A 159 -1.48 -13.61 -8.60
CA ASP A 159 -2.40 -13.67 -7.46
C ASP A 159 -2.21 -12.53 -6.44
N PRO A 160 -0.99 -12.12 -6.01
CA PRO A 160 -0.83 -11.03 -5.05
C PRO A 160 -1.53 -9.72 -5.45
N VAL A 161 -1.51 -9.38 -6.74
CA VAL A 161 -2.13 -8.16 -7.29
C VAL A 161 -3.66 -8.30 -7.22
N VAL A 162 -4.20 -9.41 -7.71
CA VAL A 162 -5.65 -9.68 -7.71
C VAL A 162 -6.18 -9.73 -6.27
N LEU A 163 -5.48 -10.42 -5.36
CA LEU A 163 -5.85 -10.54 -3.94
C LEU A 163 -5.90 -9.18 -3.24
N SER A 164 -4.90 -8.31 -3.48
CA SER A 164 -4.88 -6.96 -2.92
C SER A 164 -6.01 -6.11 -3.52
N THR A 165 -6.29 -6.27 -4.81
CA THR A 165 -7.40 -5.59 -5.49
C THR A 165 -8.77 -5.98 -4.93
N ILE A 166 -9.01 -7.28 -4.70
CA ILE A 166 -10.23 -7.78 -4.05
C ILE A 166 -10.42 -7.14 -2.66
N ARG A 167 -9.35 -7.01 -1.87
CA ARG A 167 -9.42 -6.42 -0.51
C ARG A 167 -9.86 -4.95 -0.53
N ILE A 168 -9.47 -4.18 -1.56
CA ILE A 168 -9.92 -2.79 -1.72
C ILE A 168 -11.43 -2.77 -2.04
N LEU A 169 -11.84 -3.60 -3.01
CA LEU A 169 -13.25 -3.69 -3.44
C LEU A 169 -14.18 -4.21 -2.33
N GLN A 170 -13.71 -5.14 -1.50
CA GLN A 170 -14.46 -5.74 -0.39
C GLN A 170 -15.00 -4.71 0.62
N ARG A 171 -14.41 -3.50 0.66
CA ARG A 171 -14.85 -2.41 1.55
C ARG A 171 -16.03 -1.61 0.99
N ARG A 172 -16.61 -2.04 -0.13
CA ARG A 172 -17.71 -1.37 -0.83
C ARG A 172 -18.93 -2.29 -0.86
N ASP A 173 -20.11 -1.67 -0.88
CA ASP A 173 -21.40 -2.35 -0.91
C ASP A 173 -22.11 -2.28 -2.29
N GLY A 174 -21.45 -1.66 -3.27
CA GLY A 174 -21.92 -1.53 -4.64
C GLY A 174 -22.32 -2.84 -5.32
N VAL A 175 -23.39 -2.75 -6.12
CA VAL A 175 -23.89 -3.88 -6.93
C VAL A 175 -22.84 -4.30 -7.96
N ASP A 176 -22.26 -3.36 -8.68
CA ASP A 176 -21.25 -3.64 -9.71
C ASP A 176 -19.94 -4.16 -9.12
N ILE A 177 -19.58 -3.67 -7.93
CA ILE A 177 -18.45 -4.21 -7.16
C ILE A 177 -18.67 -5.69 -6.84
N SER A 178 -19.84 -6.03 -6.29
CA SER A 178 -20.20 -7.41 -5.97
C SER A 178 -20.21 -8.30 -7.21
N ASN A 179 -20.73 -7.79 -8.33
CA ASN A 179 -20.74 -8.51 -9.61
C ASN A 179 -19.32 -8.78 -10.10
N ARG A 180 -18.45 -7.77 -10.04
CA ARG A 180 -17.07 -7.90 -10.48
C ARG A 180 -16.27 -8.88 -9.62
N ILE A 181 -16.41 -8.86 -8.30
CA ILE A 181 -15.79 -9.87 -7.42
C ILE A 181 -16.31 -11.28 -7.76
N ALA A 182 -17.60 -11.42 -8.08
CA ALA A 182 -18.16 -12.71 -8.49
C ALA A 182 -17.57 -13.20 -9.83
N GLU A 183 -17.21 -12.32 -10.76
CA GLU A 183 -16.48 -12.71 -11.98
C GLU A 183 -15.09 -13.28 -11.67
N VAL A 184 -14.35 -12.66 -10.73
CA VAL A 184 -13.06 -13.18 -10.27
C VAL A 184 -13.23 -14.58 -9.68
N ALA A 185 -14.28 -14.81 -8.89
CA ALA A 185 -14.56 -16.14 -8.34
C ALA A 185 -14.80 -17.21 -9.43
N ARG A 186 -15.27 -16.84 -10.63
CA ARG A 186 -15.51 -17.81 -11.72
C ARG A 186 -14.26 -18.14 -12.52
N LYS A 187 -13.35 -17.19 -12.67
CA LYS A 187 -12.22 -17.25 -13.61
C LYS A 187 -10.85 -17.35 -12.94
N GLY A 188 -10.78 -17.04 -11.66
CA GLY A 188 -9.54 -16.93 -10.92
C GLY A 188 -8.87 -18.27 -10.63
N SER A 189 -7.62 -18.18 -10.17
CA SER A 189 -6.92 -19.26 -9.48
C SER A 189 -7.67 -19.74 -8.23
N GLU A 190 -7.22 -20.83 -7.62
CA GLU A 190 -7.77 -21.31 -6.34
C GLU A 190 -7.71 -20.22 -5.24
N ALA A 191 -6.57 -19.54 -5.13
CA ALA A 191 -6.36 -18.50 -4.12
C ALA A 191 -7.28 -17.29 -4.33
N THR A 192 -7.38 -16.80 -5.57
CA THR A 192 -8.22 -15.63 -5.90
C THR A 192 -9.71 -15.96 -5.86
N THR A 193 -10.10 -17.18 -6.28
CA THR A 193 -11.48 -17.67 -6.15
C THR A 193 -11.91 -17.72 -4.69
N ARG A 194 -11.08 -18.33 -3.82
CA ARG A 194 -11.33 -18.39 -2.38
C ARG A 194 -11.45 -16.98 -1.78
N ALA A 195 -10.54 -16.07 -2.13
CA ALA A 195 -10.57 -14.70 -1.63
C ALA A 195 -11.83 -13.94 -2.08
N ALA A 196 -12.24 -14.10 -3.35
CA ALA A 196 -13.45 -13.49 -3.88
C ALA A 196 -14.72 -13.98 -3.17
N LEU A 197 -14.82 -15.29 -2.90
CA LEU A 197 -15.94 -15.86 -2.14
C LEU A 197 -16.01 -15.32 -0.71
N LEU A 198 -14.87 -15.21 -0.02
CA LEU A 198 -14.79 -14.62 1.32
C LEU A 198 -15.15 -13.13 1.29
N ALA A 199 -14.68 -12.39 0.29
CA ALA A 199 -14.99 -10.98 0.13
C ALA A 199 -16.49 -10.74 -0.08
N LEU A 200 -17.13 -11.51 -0.97
CA LEU A 200 -18.59 -11.49 -1.13
C LEU A 200 -19.30 -11.79 0.19
N GLY A 201 -18.83 -12.80 0.93
CA GLY A 201 -19.31 -13.15 2.26
C GLY A 201 -19.29 -11.97 3.24
N CYS A 202 -18.20 -11.20 3.25
CA CYS A 202 -18.07 -10.02 4.12
C CYS A 202 -18.93 -8.81 3.69
N ILE A 203 -19.16 -8.61 2.38
CA ILE A 203 -19.94 -7.46 1.89
C ILE A 203 -21.39 -7.50 2.40
N GLY A 204 -22.00 -8.68 2.45
CA GLY A 204 -23.27 -8.87 3.17
C GLY A 204 -24.53 -8.28 2.51
N THR A 205 -24.43 -7.71 1.31
CA THR A 205 -25.57 -7.11 0.58
C THR A 205 -26.41 -8.14 -0.17
N SER A 206 -27.64 -7.79 -0.56
CA SER A 206 -28.51 -8.64 -1.38
C SER A 206 -27.86 -9.04 -2.72
N SER A 207 -27.07 -8.15 -3.33
CA SER A 207 -26.31 -8.45 -4.54
C SER A 207 -25.22 -9.49 -4.27
N SER A 208 -24.48 -9.37 -3.16
CA SER A 208 -23.49 -10.38 -2.76
C SER A 208 -24.14 -11.75 -2.47
N GLN A 209 -25.32 -11.77 -1.82
CA GLN A 209 -26.10 -12.99 -1.57
C GLN A 209 -26.52 -13.67 -2.88
N SER A 210 -27.08 -12.89 -3.81
CA SER A 210 -27.49 -13.40 -5.13
C SER A 210 -26.30 -14.00 -5.89
N ASN A 211 -25.14 -13.35 -5.83
CA ASN A 211 -23.92 -13.85 -6.46
C ASN A 211 -23.40 -15.12 -5.78
N LEU A 212 -23.34 -15.18 -4.45
CA LEU A 212 -22.94 -16.39 -3.72
C LEU A 212 -23.86 -17.57 -4.01
N PHE A 213 -25.17 -17.35 -4.10
CA PHE A 213 -26.13 -18.39 -4.50
C PHE A 213 -25.82 -18.92 -5.91
N LYS A 214 -25.67 -18.04 -6.90
CA LYS A 214 -25.30 -18.44 -8.28
C LYS A 214 -23.98 -19.20 -8.32
N LEU A 215 -22.97 -18.74 -7.58
CA LEU A 215 -21.64 -19.37 -7.52
C LEU A 215 -21.70 -20.76 -6.86
N SER A 216 -22.53 -20.93 -5.84
CA SER A 216 -22.72 -22.23 -5.18
C SER A 216 -23.24 -23.33 -6.10
N GLN A 217 -23.85 -22.94 -7.22
CA GLN A 217 -24.41 -23.86 -8.22
C GLN A 217 -23.52 -24.04 -9.46
N SER A 218 -22.67 -23.05 -9.76
CA SER A 218 -21.97 -22.97 -11.06
C SER A 218 -20.45 -23.16 -11.00
N LEU A 219 -19.83 -23.00 -9.83
CA LEU A 219 -18.37 -23.20 -9.70
C LEU A 219 -18.00 -24.67 -9.95
N PRO A 220 -16.85 -24.96 -10.59
CA PRO A 220 -16.50 -26.32 -11.05
C PRO A 220 -16.20 -27.29 -9.91
N THR A 221 -15.58 -26.81 -8.83
CA THR A 221 -15.11 -27.62 -7.70
C THR A 221 -16.10 -27.63 -6.54
N ASP A 222 -16.37 -28.81 -5.96
CA ASP A 222 -17.21 -28.94 -4.76
C ASP A 222 -16.71 -28.08 -3.60
N LEU A 223 -15.39 -28.02 -3.38
CA LEU A 223 -14.78 -27.18 -2.35
C LEU A 223 -15.22 -25.71 -2.44
N HIS A 224 -15.22 -25.14 -3.65
CA HIS A 224 -15.63 -23.75 -3.86
C HIS A 224 -17.14 -23.57 -3.78
N ARG A 225 -17.92 -24.53 -4.29
CA ARG A 225 -19.39 -24.53 -4.13
C ARG A 225 -19.78 -24.53 -2.66
N ASP A 226 -19.14 -25.37 -1.85
CA ASP A 226 -19.41 -25.48 -0.42
C ASP A 226 -18.94 -24.24 0.36
N LEU A 227 -17.82 -23.64 -0.03
CA LEU A 227 -17.41 -22.35 0.52
C LEU A 227 -18.45 -21.27 0.21
N ALA A 228 -18.96 -21.20 -1.02
CA ALA A 228 -20.01 -20.23 -1.39
C ALA A 228 -21.29 -20.42 -0.56
N LYS A 229 -21.75 -21.67 -0.38
CA LYS A 229 -22.89 -21.99 0.52
C LYS A 229 -22.62 -21.56 1.96
N LYS A 230 -21.41 -21.81 2.46
CA LYS A 230 -21.00 -21.43 3.82
C LYS A 230 -21.03 -19.91 4.00
N GLN A 231 -20.46 -19.15 3.07
CA GLN A 231 -20.48 -17.69 3.12
C GLN A 231 -21.90 -17.13 3.04
N LEU A 232 -22.74 -17.69 2.15
CA LEU A 232 -24.16 -17.31 2.04
C LEU A 232 -24.91 -17.54 3.35
N ALA A 233 -24.74 -18.70 3.98
CA ALA A 233 -25.39 -19.02 5.26
C ALA A 233 -24.94 -18.12 6.41
N GLN A 234 -23.67 -17.67 6.40
CA GLN A 234 -23.14 -16.75 7.41
C GLN A 234 -23.79 -15.36 7.32
N GLN A 235 -24.05 -14.87 6.10
CA GLN A 235 -24.73 -13.59 5.91
C GLN A 235 -26.16 -13.58 6.44
N TYR A 236 -26.92 -14.67 6.31
CA TYR A 236 -28.29 -14.71 6.84
C TYR A 236 -28.34 -14.71 8.38
N ARG A 237 -27.29 -15.22 9.04
CA ARG A 237 -27.22 -15.27 10.51
C ARG A 237 -26.90 -13.92 11.15
N SER A 238 -26.32 -12.97 10.42
CA SER A 238 -26.02 -11.63 10.95
C SER A 238 -27.22 -10.68 10.98
N TRP A 239 -28.40 -11.13 10.51
CA TRP A 239 -29.66 -10.36 10.50
C TRP A 239 -30.74 -10.92 11.45
N GLN A 240 -30.37 -11.88 12.30
CA GLN A 240 -31.21 -12.44 13.38
C GLN A 240 -30.71 -11.94 14.74
#